data_AF-A0A821X2D5-F1
#
_entry.id   AF-A0A821X2D5-F1
#
_cell.length_a   1.000
_cell.length_b   1.000
_cell.length_c   1.000
_cell.angle_alpha   90.00
_cell.angle_beta   90.00
_cell.angle_gamma   90.00
#
_symmetry.space_group_name_H-M   'P 1'
#
loop_
_entity.id
_entity.type
_entity.pdbx_description
1 polymer ?
#
loop_
_entity_poly.entity_id
_entity_poly.type
_entity_poly.pdbx_seq_one_letter_code
_entity_poly.pdbx_strand_id
1 'polypeptide(L)'
;MDELYILIREKTKKQEGSHRVAAEIVAGMIRGSKHWTLDMIDELWKKLTPLLNEVCASLCTETVGHWGSCFKYGMEDEDPRRMHRAIDFLRSLLNNQTIGNTFLETSHWNLVQKLSNFEWRIPSVWCALSQHAKDFIGHSYKAIRERIASVLATALSFDVKLSNGQSTRHPDVDQFIDSIRERLDQAIKIYEKQPLATISGQGVEIDSKSRDAVNYIETVIQLHTLIFSGHIQPVKHAIIRIFPHLCEIDSIVANDDVIRTSSIVSRMCLAVTYITTSLMEELIEQLEH
;
A
#
# COMPACT_ATOMS: atom_id res chain seq x y z
N MET A 1 13.53 -23.98 -18.97
CA MET A 1 12.35 -23.06 -18.94
C MET A 1 11.08 -23.87 -19.00
N ASP A 2 11.02 -24.85 -19.88
CA ASP A 2 9.89 -25.79 -19.99
C ASP A 2 9.60 -26.50 -18.66
N GLU A 3 10.64 -26.83 -17.89
CA GLU A 3 10.52 -27.42 -16.56
C GLU A 3 9.81 -26.49 -15.56
N LEU A 4 10.06 -25.18 -15.64
CA LEU A 4 9.35 -24.21 -14.80
C LEU A 4 7.89 -24.13 -15.19
N TYR A 5 7.57 -24.19 -16.50
CA TYR A 5 6.18 -24.25 -16.97
C TYR A 5 5.45 -25.50 -16.49
N ILE A 6 6.14 -26.66 -16.43
CA ILE A 6 5.57 -27.88 -15.85
C ILE A 6 5.21 -27.64 -14.37
N LEU A 7 6.11 -27.02 -13.60
CA LEU A 7 5.89 -26.76 -12.18
C LEU A 7 4.74 -25.78 -11.92
N ILE A 8 4.65 -24.68 -12.67
CA ILE A 8 3.60 -23.66 -12.45
C ILE A 8 2.23 -24.07 -12.99
N ARG A 9 2.17 -25.08 -13.88
CA ARG A 9 0.93 -25.63 -14.43
C ARG A 9 0.46 -26.90 -13.70
N GLU A 10 1.18 -27.32 -12.67
CA GLU A 10 0.80 -28.46 -11.83
C GLU A 10 -0.53 -28.15 -11.11
N LYS A 11 -1.56 -28.96 -11.36
CA LYS A 11 -2.92 -28.78 -10.80
C LYS A 11 -3.30 -29.87 -9.78
N THR A 12 -2.39 -30.78 -9.47
CA THR A 12 -2.62 -31.83 -8.47
C THR A 12 -2.45 -31.30 -7.04
N LYS A 13 -2.61 -32.17 -6.04
CA LYS A 13 -2.35 -31.86 -4.62
C LYS A 13 -0.93 -31.36 -4.33
N LYS A 14 0.00 -31.49 -5.29
CA LYS A 14 1.38 -31.00 -5.19
C LYS A 14 1.56 -29.57 -5.73
N GLN A 15 0.48 -28.90 -6.15
CA GLN A 15 0.52 -27.57 -6.75
C GLN A 15 1.30 -26.57 -5.89
N GLU A 16 0.94 -26.43 -4.60
CA GLU A 16 1.62 -25.50 -3.68
C GLU A 16 3.14 -25.73 -3.64
N GLY A 17 3.55 -26.99 -3.42
CA GLY A 17 4.96 -27.37 -3.41
C GLY A 17 5.67 -27.12 -4.73
N SER A 18 4.98 -27.31 -5.86
CA SER A 18 5.54 -27.07 -7.20
C SER A 18 5.74 -25.57 -7.46
N HIS A 19 4.77 -24.73 -7.09
CA HIS A 19 4.92 -23.28 -7.14
C HIS A 19 6.01 -22.78 -6.19
N ARG A 20 6.14 -23.37 -5.00
CA ARG A 20 7.22 -23.02 -4.07
C ARG A 20 8.58 -23.26 -4.70
N VAL A 21 8.82 -24.46 -5.26
CA VAL A 21 10.09 -24.79 -5.94
C VAL A 21 10.32 -23.87 -7.13
N ALA A 22 9.31 -23.64 -7.97
CA ALA A 22 9.42 -22.74 -9.10
C ALA A 22 9.76 -21.30 -8.66
N ALA A 23 9.10 -20.80 -7.61
CA ALA A 23 9.35 -19.48 -7.05
C ALA A 23 10.77 -19.35 -6.49
N GLU A 24 11.29 -20.37 -5.79
CA GLU A 24 12.66 -20.40 -5.28
C GLU A 24 13.70 -20.41 -6.43
N ILE A 25 13.47 -21.19 -7.48
CA ILE A 25 14.33 -21.21 -8.68
C ILE A 25 14.32 -19.83 -9.36
N VAL A 26 13.14 -19.26 -9.59
CA VAL A 26 13.02 -17.94 -10.24
C VAL A 26 13.69 -16.84 -9.40
N ALA A 27 13.54 -16.87 -8.08
CA ALA A 27 14.23 -15.94 -7.18
C ALA A 27 15.76 -16.05 -7.33
N GLY A 28 16.27 -17.29 -7.38
CA GLY A 28 17.68 -17.58 -7.63
C GLY A 28 18.15 -17.13 -9.01
N MET A 29 17.32 -17.23 -10.06
CA MET A 29 17.64 -16.71 -11.39
C MET A 29 17.73 -15.17 -11.39
N ILE A 30 16.77 -14.48 -10.76
CA ILE A 30 16.76 -13.02 -10.66
C ILE A 30 18.02 -12.55 -9.91
N ARG A 31 18.26 -13.07 -8.70
CA ARG A 31 19.40 -12.68 -7.86
C ARG A 31 20.75 -13.12 -8.46
N GLY A 32 20.80 -14.33 -9.02
CA GLY A 32 22.01 -14.91 -9.62
C GLY A 32 22.46 -14.23 -10.91
N SER A 33 21.55 -13.50 -11.58
CA SER A 33 21.87 -12.73 -12.78
C SER A 33 22.63 -11.42 -12.50
N LYS A 34 22.97 -11.13 -11.24
CA LYS A 34 23.67 -9.91 -10.81
C LYS A 34 24.95 -9.61 -11.59
N HIS A 35 25.68 -10.59 -12.11
CA HIS A 35 26.94 -10.33 -12.84
C HIS A 35 26.82 -10.56 -14.36
N TRP A 36 25.61 -10.72 -14.88
CA TRP A 36 25.39 -10.97 -16.30
C TRP A 36 25.49 -9.68 -17.13
N THR A 37 25.77 -9.84 -18.42
CA THR A 37 25.70 -8.74 -19.39
C THR A 37 24.25 -8.34 -19.64
N LEU A 38 24.04 -7.15 -20.20
CA LEU A 38 22.69 -6.68 -20.51
C LEU A 38 21.95 -7.64 -21.46
N ASP A 39 22.61 -8.14 -22.50
CA ASP A 39 22.00 -9.08 -23.47
C ASP A 39 21.52 -10.37 -22.79
N MET A 40 22.29 -10.90 -21.83
CA MET A 40 21.92 -12.07 -21.05
C MET A 40 20.73 -11.79 -20.12
N ILE A 41 20.70 -10.61 -19.50
CA ILE A 41 19.58 -10.16 -18.65
C ILE A 41 18.32 -10.00 -19.51
N ASP A 42 18.44 -9.43 -20.71
CA ASP A 42 17.30 -9.24 -21.61
C ASP A 42 16.74 -10.56 -22.12
N GLU A 43 17.59 -11.51 -22.51
CA GLU A 43 17.15 -12.85 -22.88
C GLU A 43 16.55 -13.63 -21.70
N LEU A 44 17.03 -13.40 -20.47
CA LEU A 44 16.42 -13.94 -19.25
C LEU A 44 15.00 -13.39 -19.04
N TRP A 45 14.85 -12.06 -19.02
CA TRP A 45 13.57 -11.41 -18.76
C TRP A 45 12.55 -11.61 -19.88
N LYS A 46 13.00 -11.76 -21.13
CA LYS A 46 12.16 -12.17 -22.27
C LYS A 46 11.49 -13.53 -22.04
N LYS A 47 12.17 -14.44 -21.33
CA LYS A 47 11.65 -15.77 -20.97
C LYS A 47 10.89 -15.77 -19.65
N LEU A 48 11.34 -15.01 -18.65
CA LEU A 48 10.69 -14.93 -17.34
C LEU A 48 9.38 -14.15 -17.37
N THR A 49 9.29 -13.07 -18.14
CA THR A 49 8.10 -12.19 -18.13
C THR A 49 6.81 -12.93 -18.51
N PRO A 50 6.75 -13.74 -19.60
CA PRO A 50 5.55 -14.52 -19.92
C PRO A 50 5.18 -15.54 -18.82
N LEU A 51 6.19 -16.16 -18.21
CA LEU A 51 5.99 -17.11 -17.11
C LEU A 51 5.40 -16.41 -15.88
N LEU A 52 5.98 -15.27 -15.49
CA LEU A 52 5.51 -14.47 -14.35
C LEU A 52 4.11 -13.89 -14.60
N ASN A 53 3.77 -13.53 -15.84
CA ASN A 53 2.41 -13.12 -16.22
C ASN A 53 1.40 -14.24 -16.00
N GLU A 54 1.71 -15.47 -16.44
CA GLU A 54 0.83 -16.63 -16.24
C GLU A 54 0.62 -16.95 -14.75
N VAL A 55 1.70 -16.87 -13.97
CA VAL A 55 1.66 -17.00 -12.51
C VAL A 55 0.79 -15.92 -11.89
N CYS A 56 1.04 -14.64 -12.22
CA CYS A 56 0.34 -13.51 -11.61
C CYS A 56 -1.13 -13.44 -12.04
N ALA A 57 -1.53 -14.08 -13.13
CA ALA A 57 -2.93 -14.21 -13.55
C ALA A 57 -3.69 -15.32 -12.81
N SER A 58 -2.98 -16.26 -12.17
CA SER A 58 -3.55 -17.48 -11.57
C SER A 58 -3.18 -17.67 -10.09
N LEU A 59 -2.77 -16.60 -9.40
CA LEU A 59 -2.46 -16.64 -7.97
C LEU A 59 -3.67 -17.09 -7.14
N CYS A 60 -3.40 -17.86 -6.11
CA CYS A 60 -4.35 -18.29 -5.10
C CYS A 60 -3.74 -18.10 -3.70
N THR A 61 -4.53 -18.37 -2.67
CA THR A 61 -4.16 -18.20 -1.25
C THR A 61 -2.89 -18.97 -0.86
N GLU A 62 -2.70 -20.16 -1.43
CA GLU A 62 -1.57 -21.05 -1.17
C GLU A 62 -0.30 -20.59 -1.90
N THR A 63 -0.42 -19.93 -3.06
CA THR A 63 0.72 -19.63 -3.93
C THR A 63 1.22 -18.19 -3.81
N VAL A 64 0.36 -17.24 -3.45
CA VAL A 64 0.72 -15.81 -3.36
C VAL A 64 1.90 -15.53 -2.43
N GLY A 65 1.99 -16.27 -1.31
CA GLY A 65 3.08 -16.13 -0.35
C GLY A 65 4.45 -16.54 -0.92
N HIS A 66 4.48 -17.59 -1.74
CA HIS A 66 5.71 -18.07 -2.38
C HIS A 66 6.23 -17.07 -3.41
N TRP A 67 5.34 -16.53 -4.26
CA TRP A 67 5.73 -15.52 -5.26
C TRP A 67 6.08 -14.18 -4.63
N GLY A 68 5.38 -13.78 -3.56
CA GLY A 68 5.77 -12.62 -2.76
C GLY A 68 7.17 -12.79 -2.16
N SER A 69 7.52 -13.99 -1.71
CA SER A 69 8.88 -14.32 -1.23
C SER A 69 9.91 -14.34 -2.36
N CYS A 70 9.54 -14.83 -3.55
CA CYS A 70 10.41 -14.82 -4.72
C CYS A 70 10.86 -13.40 -5.09
N PHE A 71 9.92 -12.46 -5.22
CA PHE A 71 10.27 -11.06 -5.47
C PHE A 71 11.01 -10.44 -4.29
N LYS A 72 10.62 -10.74 -3.05
CA LYS A 72 11.31 -10.23 -1.86
C LYS A 72 12.80 -10.64 -1.87
N TYR A 73 13.11 -11.93 -1.95
CA TYR A 73 14.49 -12.40 -1.85
C TYR A 73 15.27 -12.24 -3.15
N GLY A 74 14.59 -12.21 -4.30
CA GLY A 74 15.20 -11.98 -5.61
C GLY A 74 15.71 -10.55 -5.80
N MET A 75 15.09 -9.57 -5.14
CA MET A 75 15.42 -8.14 -5.25
C MET A 75 16.16 -7.56 -4.03
N GLU A 76 16.34 -8.34 -2.97
CA GLU A 76 17.01 -7.92 -1.74
C GLU A 76 18.50 -7.64 -1.96
N ASP A 77 19.02 -6.56 -1.34
CA ASP A 77 20.41 -6.10 -1.44
C ASP A 77 20.93 -5.83 -2.87
N GLU A 78 20.01 -5.54 -3.79
CA GLU A 78 20.32 -5.28 -5.19
C GLU A 78 20.19 -3.80 -5.56
N ASP A 79 20.92 -3.40 -6.59
CA ASP A 79 20.86 -2.04 -7.14
C ASP A 79 19.60 -1.89 -8.02
N PRO A 80 18.69 -0.94 -7.73
CA PRO A 80 17.45 -0.79 -8.50
C PRO A 80 17.68 -0.50 -9.98
N ARG A 81 18.82 0.10 -10.37
CA ARG A 81 19.15 0.37 -11.78
C ARG A 81 19.35 -0.92 -12.57
N ARG A 82 19.85 -1.96 -11.90
CA ARG A 82 20.09 -3.29 -12.49
C ARG A 82 18.82 -4.14 -12.45
N MET A 83 17.92 -3.85 -11.52
CA MET A 83 16.63 -4.52 -11.35
C MET A 83 15.45 -3.82 -12.03
N HIS A 84 15.70 -2.90 -12.97
CA HIS A 84 14.65 -2.15 -13.64
C HIS A 84 13.61 -3.05 -14.33
N ARG A 85 14.01 -4.20 -14.90
CA ARG A 85 13.08 -5.19 -15.49
C ARG A 85 12.08 -5.74 -14.45
N ALA A 86 12.55 -6.03 -13.23
CA ALA A 86 11.70 -6.48 -12.14
C ALA A 86 10.78 -5.36 -11.63
N ILE A 87 11.31 -4.14 -11.53
CA ILE A 87 10.55 -2.96 -11.14
C ILE A 87 9.42 -2.69 -12.13
N ASP A 88 9.74 -2.68 -13.43
CA ASP A 88 8.77 -2.45 -14.50
C ASP A 88 7.72 -3.56 -14.56
N PHE A 89 8.13 -4.83 -14.39
CA PHE A 89 7.21 -5.95 -14.30
C PHE A 89 6.21 -5.76 -13.15
N LEU A 90 6.69 -5.50 -11.93
CA LEU A 90 5.81 -5.31 -10.77
C LEU A 90 4.85 -4.14 -10.96
N ARG A 91 5.34 -3.00 -11.49
CA ARG A 91 4.50 -1.84 -11.81
C ARG A 91 3.44 -2.15 -12.85
N SER A 92 3.77 -2.99 -13.84
CA SER A 92 2.82 -3.39 -14.90
C SER A 92 1.62 -4.17 -14.36
N LEU A 93 1.75 -4.83 -13.20
CA LEU A 93 0.65 -5.57 -12.58
C LEU A 93 -0.53 -4.64 -12.22
N LEU A 94 -0.27 -3.39 -11.82
CA LEU A 94 -1.32 -2.42 -11.51
C LEU A 94 -2.05 -1.89 -12.75
N ASN A 95 -1.44 -2.00 -13.93
CA ASN A 95 -2.08 -1.62 -15.19
C ASN A 95 -2.98 -2.74 -15.75
N ASN A 96 -2.74 -3.98 -15.32
CA ASN A 96 -3.52 -5.12 -15.77
C ASN A 96 -4.85 -5.14 -15.04
N GLN A 97 -5.94 -4.87 -15.76
CA GLN A 97 -7.26 -4.86 -15.15
C GLN A 97 -7.65 -6.26 -14.66
N THR A 98 -7.73 -6.46 -13.34
CA THR A 98 -8.24 -7.68 -12.69
C THR A 98 -9.75 -7.59 -12.46
N ILE A 99 -10.50 -7.26 -13.52
CA ILE A 99 -11.94 -6.97 -13.41
C ILE A 99 -12.66 -8.16 -12.75
N GLY A 100 -13.31 -7.90 -11.62
CA GLY A 100 -14.12 -8.89 -10.90
C GLY A 100 -13.34 -9.88 -10.03
N ASN A 101 -12.01 -9.79 -9.94
CA ASN A 101 -11.20 -10.63 -9.06
C ASN A 101 -10.45 -9.80 -8.00
N THR A 102 -11.16 -9.49 -6.91
CA THR A 102 -10.64 -8.74 -5.76
C THR A 102 -9.41 -9.40 -5.13
N PHE A 103 -9.36 -10.73 -5.07
CA PHE A 103 -8.21 -11.45 -4.49
C PHE A 103 -6.96 -11.23 -5.33
N LEU A 104 -7.08 -11.34 -6.65
CA LEU A 104 -5.99 -11.15 -7.58
C LEU A 104 -5.48 -9.71 -7.54
N GLU A 105 -6.39 -8.74 -7.53
CA GLU A 105 -6.07 -7.32 -7.39
C GLU A 105 -5.31 -7.05 -6.08
N THR A 106 -5.81 -7.57 -4.96
CA THR A 106 -5.13 -7.48 -3.65
C THR A 106 -3.73 -8.10 -3.69
N SER A 107 -3.60 -9.24 -4.39
CA SER A 107 -2.33 -9.94 -4.56
C SER A 107 -1.34 -9.13 -5.39
N HIS A 108 -1.79 -8.47 -6.47
CA HIS A 108 -0.95 -7.59 -7.29
C HIS A 108 -0.44 -6.41 -6.48
N TRP A 109 -1.30 -5.75 -5.70
CA TRP A 109 -0.86 -4.71 -4.76
C TRP A 109 0.16 -5.24 -3.73
N ASN A 110 -0.02 -6.46 -3.22
CA ASN A 110 0.95 -7.09 -2.32
C ASN A 110 2.31 -7.35 -2.98
N LEU A 111 2.32 -7.78 -4.25
CA LEU A 111 3.55 -7.99 -5.02
C LEU A 111 4.25 -6.68 -5.35
N VAL A 112 3.51 -5.65 -5.75
CA VAL A 112 4.06 -4.30 -5.99
C VAL A 112 4.71 -3.73 -4.73
N GLN A 113 4.13 -4.01 -3.56
CA GLN A 113 4.71 -3.59 -2.29
C GLN A 113 6.13 -4.13 -2.06
N LYS A 114 6.57 -5.22 -2.74
CA LYS A 114 7.96 -5.72 -2.64
C LYS A 114 9.00 -4.77 -3.20
N LEU A 115 8.57 -3.73 -3.94
CA LEU A 115 9.44 -2.60 -4.29
C LEU A 115 10.01 -1.87 -3.06
N SER A 116 9.43 -2.06 -1.86
CA SER A 116 9.98 -1.58 -0.59
C SER A 116 11.41 -2.04 -0.32
N ASN A 117 11.86 -3.16 -0.92
CA ASN A 117 13.26 -3.60 -0.86
C ASN A 117 14.26 -2.58 -1.41
N PHE A 118 13.84 -1.73 -2.34
CA PHE A 118 14.68 -0.67 -2.88
C PHE A 118 14.66 0.58 -2.02
N GLU A 119 13.75 0.68 -1.05
CA GLU A 119 13.64 1.76 -0.08
C GLU A 119 13.62 3.14 -0.77
N TRP A 120 14.39 4.09 -0.23
CA TRP A 120 14.57 5.46 -0.72
C TRP A 120 15.26 5.56 -2.09
N ARG A 121 15.73 4.45 -2.67
CA ARG A 121 16.56 4.46 -3.89
C ARG A 121 15.77 4.56 -5.19
N ILE A 122 14.43 4.52 -5.13
CA ILE A 122 13.52 4.57 -6.29
C ILE A 122 12.46 5.68 -6.20
N PRO A 123 12.85 6.96 -5.99
CA PRO A 123 11.92 8.05 -5.73
C PRO A 123 10.86 8.24 -6.82
N SER A 124 11.24 8.16 -8.11
CA SER A 124 10.30 8.32 -9.23
C SER A 124 9.22 7.24 -9.27
N VAL A 125 9.56 6.01 -8.82
CA VAL A 125 8.61 4.91 -8.71
C VAL A 125 7.64 5.17 -7.58
N TRP A 126 8.10 5.63 -6.42
CA TRP A 126 7.24 5.99 -5.30
C TRP A 126 6.31 7.16 -5.63
N CYS A 127 6.78 8.18 -6.35
CA CYS A 127 5.92 9.27 -6.84
C CYS A 127 4.79 8.73 -7.73
N ALA A 128 5.12 7.93 -8.75
CA ALA A 128 4.11 7.35 -9.64
C ALA A 128 3.13 6.43 -8.89
N LEU A 129 3.62 5.58 -7.99
CA LEU A 129 2.79 4.67 -7.20
C LEU A 129 1.89 5.41 -6.22
N SER A 130 2.38 6.44 -5.55
CA SER A 130 1.57 7.24 -4.61
C SER A 130 0.44 7.97 -5.32
N GLN A 131 0.72 8.52 -6.52
CA GLN A 131 -0.28 9.19 -7.33
C GLN A 131 -1.35 8.19 -7.80
N HIS A 132 -0.94 7.02 -8.29
CA HIS A 132 -1.88 5.98 -8.69
C HIS A 132 -2.70 5.49 -7.48
N ALA A 133 -2.06 5.15 -6.36
CA ALA A 133 -2.73 4.65 -5.15
C ALA A 133 -3.73 5.66 -4.54
N LYS A 134 -3.46 6.96 -4.68
CA LYS A 134 -4.35 8.04 -4.23
C LYS A 134 -5.75 7.94 -4.87
N ASP A 135 -5.83 7.56 -6.14
CA ASP A 135 -7.11 7.45 -6.85
C ASP A 135 -8.00 6.33 -6.28
N PHE A 136 -7.39 5.34 -5.62
CA PHE A 136 -8.07 4.15 -5.08
C PHE A 136 -8.29 4.20 -3.56
N ILE A 137 -8.01 5.30 -2.85
CA ILE A 137 -8.23 5.38 -1.39
C ILE A 137 -9.66 4.98 -0.99
N GLY A 138 -10.66 5.32 -1.80
CA GLY A 138 -12.07 4.96 -1.57
C GLY A 138 -12.50 3.59 -2.11
N HIS A 139 -11.58 2.66 -2.42
CA HIS A 139 -11.92 1.42 -3.12
C HIS A 139 -13.00 0.58 -2.42
N SER A 140 -13.92 -0.04 -3.13
CA SER A 140 -15.06 -0.73 -2.48
C SER A 140 -14.65 -1.91 -1.58
N TYR A 141 -13.52 -2.55 -1.86
CA TYR A 141 -13.05 -3.73 -1.13
C TYR A 141 -11.97 -3.40 -0.10
N LYS A 142 -12.23 -3.77 1.17
CA LYS A 142 -11.35 -3.53 2.31
C LYS A 142 -9.93 -4.08 2.13
N ALA A 143 -9.78 -5.29 1.62
CA ALA A 143 -8.47 -5.92 1.44
C ALA A 143 -7.54 -5.11 0.52
N ILE A 144 -8.10 -4.45 -0.50
CA ILE A 144 -7.35 -3.59 -1.43
C ILE A 144 -7.02 -2.26 -0.75
N ARG A 145 -7.98 -1.66 -0.04
CA ARG A 145 -7.76 -0.43 0.74
C ARG A 145 -6.63 -0.57 1.75
N GLU A 146 -6.55 -1.71 2.45
CA GLU A 146 -5.45 -2.01 3.38
C GLU A 146 -4.09 -2.04 2.68
N ARG A 147 -4.02 -2.61 1.47
CA ARG A 147 -2.79 -2.61 0.67
C ARG A 147 -2.42 -1.21 0.18
N ILE A 148 -3.41 -0.43 -0.28
CA ILE A 148 -3.23 0.96 -0.72
C ILE A 148 -2.67 1.81 0.41
N ALA A 149 -3.28 1.75 1.61
CA ALA A 149 -2.80 2.46 2.78
C ALA A 149 -1.35 2.08 3.12
N SER A 150 -1.01 0.79 3.00
CA SER A 150 0.36 0.31 3.27
C SER A 150 1.39 0.78 2.22
N VAL A 151 1.02 0.83 0.95
CA VAL A 151 1.87 1.40 -0.12
C VAL A 151 2.07 2.90 0.08
N LEU A 152 1.00 3.64 0.37
CA LEU A 152 1.07 5.08 0.64
C LEU A 152 1.93 5.39 1.86
N ALA A 153 1.73 4.68 2.98
CA ALA A 153 2.55 4.85 4.18
C ALA A 153 4.04 4.60 3.91
N THR A 154 4.35 3.58 3.10
CA THR A 154 5.74 3.26 2.70
C THR A 154 6.32 4.36 1.81
N ALA A 155 5.56 4.84 0.82
CA ALA A 155 6.04 5.87 -0.11
C ALA A 155 6.31 7.21 0.60
N LEU A 156 5.47 7.58 1.55
CA LEU A 156 5.54 8.82 2.32
C LEU A 156 6.64 8.80 3.40
N SER A 157 7.04 7.63 3.90
CA SER A 157 8.05 7.54 4.96
C SER A 157 9.45 7.98 4.53
N PHE A 158 9.73 7.99 3.21
CA PHE A 158 11.02 8.41 2.65
C PHE A 158 11.16 9.92 2.47
N ASP A 159 10.11 10.69 2.72
CA ASP A 159 10.17 12.14 2.72
C ASP A 159 10.74 12.65 4.05
N VAL A 160 12.06 12.58 4.17
CA VAL A 160 12.84 12.89 5.38
C VAL A 160 13.49 14.28 5.27
N LYS A 161 13.35 15.10 6.32
CA LYS A 161 14.06 16.39 6.44
C LYS A 161 15.28 16.22 7.37
N LEU A 162 16.44 15.96 6.79
CA LEU A 162 17.71 15.88 7.54
C LEU A 162 18.31 17.28 7.74
N SER A 163 18.99 17.50 8.88
CA SER A 163 19.74 18.73 9.12
C SER A 163 20.79 18.93 8.02
N ASN A 164 20.75 20.07 7.32
CA ASN A 164 21.59 20.37 6.14
C ASN A 164 21.36 19.46 4.92
N GLY A 165 20.27 18.68 4.90
CA GLY A 165 19.86 17.87 3.75
C GLY A 165 19.11 18.69 2.70
N GLN A 166 19.19 18.26 1.44
CA GLN A 166 18.30 18.77 0.39
C GLN A 166 16.92 18.11 0.51
N SER A 167 15.90 18.79 -0.03
CA SER A 167 14.56 18.21 -0.17
C SER A 167 14.62 16.88 -0.92
N THR A 168 13.84 15.92 -0.45
CA THR A 168 13.79 14.60 -1.07
C THR A 168 13.10 14.67 -2.44
N ARG A 169 13.35 13.66 -3.29
CA ARG A 169 12.64 13.48 -4.57
C ARG A 169 11.42 12.56 -4.43
N HIS A 170 11.07 12.19 -3.21
CA HIS A 170 9.95 11.31 -2.87
C HIS A 170 8.63 12.10 -2.86
N PRO A 171 7.47 11.43 -2.73
CA PRO A 171 6.20 12.12 -2.59
C PRO A 171 6.25 13.10 -1.41
N ASP A 172 5.91 14.36 -1.67
CA ASP A 172 5.88 15.40 -0.65
C ASP A 172 4.69 15.16 0.29
N VAL A 173 4.98 14.95 1.57
CA VAL A 173 3.97 14.63 2.58
C VAL A 173 3.01 15.79 2.80
N ASP A 174 3.48 17.04 2.81
CA ASP A 174 2.62 18.21 2.99
C ASP A 174 1.60 18.30 1.86
N GLN A 175 2.05 18.23 0.60
CA GLN A 175 1.18 18.24 -0.58
C GLN A 175 0.23 17.06 -0.61
N PHE A 176 0.70 15.86 -0.24
CA PHE A 176 -0.14 14.68 -0.21
C PHE A 176 -1.28 14.84 0.79
N ILE A 177 -0.97 15.23 2.03
CA ILE A 177 -1.95 15.39 3.10
C ILE A 177 -2.97 16.47 2.76
N ASP A 178 -2.52 17.64 2.30
CA ASP A 178 -3.40 18.73 1.90
C ASP A 178 -4.38 18.27 0.80
N SER A 179 -3.90 17.42 -0.12
CA SER A 179 -4.72 16.91 -1.22
C SER A 179 -5.74 15.83 -0.85
N ILE A 180 -5.59 15.15 0.30
CA ILE A 180 -6.57 14.17 0.78
C ILE A 180 -7.54 14.77 1.80
N ARG A 181 -7.16 15.89 2.42
CA ARG A 181 -7.92 16.59 3.46
C ARG A 181 -9.26 17.11 2.96
N GLU A 182 -9.29 17.80 1.82
CA GLU A 182 -10.55 18.33 1.25
C GLU A 182 -11.58 17.21 0.98
N ARG A 183 -11.11 16.06 0.50
CA ARG A 183 -11.97 14.89 0.25
C ARG A 183 -12.37 14.19 1.55
N LEU A 184 -11.52 14.22 2.57
CA LEU A 184 -11.85 13.73 3.92
C LEU A 184 -12.95 14.58 4.57
N ASP A 185 -12.85 15.91 4.49
CA ASP A 185 -13.88 16.86 4.94
C ASP A 185 -15.24 16.56 4.29
N GLN A 186 -15.24 16.32 2.99
CA GLN A 186 -16.46 15.97 2.24
C GLN A 186 -17.01 14.62 2.69
N ALA A 187 -16.15 13.61 2.88
CA ALA A 187 -16.54 12.29 3.33
C ALA A 187 -17.17 12.31 4.73
N ILE A 188 -16.59 13.08 5.67
CA ILE A 188 -17.10 13.22 7.03
C ILE A 188 -18.50 13.87 7.03
N LYS A 189 -18.69 14.95 6.26
CA LYS A 189 -20.01 15.60 6.11
C LYS A 189 -21.07 14.69 5.49
N ILE A 190 -20.68 13.77 4.59
CA ILE A 190 -21.60 12.77 4.02
C ILE A 190 -21.95 11.75 5.10
N TYR A 191 -20.96 11.26 5.83
CA TYR A 191 -21.13 10.27 6.90
C TYR A 191 -22.00 10.80 8.05
N GLU A 192 -21.81 12.04 8.47
CA GLU A 192 -22.61 12.68 9.53
C GLU A 192 -24.11 12.73 9.18
N LYS A 193 -24.44 13.02 7.93
CA LYS A 193 -25.84 13.09 7.47
C LYS A 193 -26.53 11.73 7.47
N GLN A 194 -25.78 10.65 7.23
CA GLN A 194 -26.31 9.29 7.14
C GLN A 194 -25.28 8.27 7.63
N PRO A 195 -25.22 8.02 8.95
CA PRO A 195 -24.36 6.99 9.51
C PRO A 195 -24.77 5.58 9.03
N LEU A 196 -23.79 4.74 8.72
CA LEU A 196 -24.04 3.39 8.20
C LEU A 196 -24.82 2.50 9.20
N ALA A 197 -24.59 2.69 10.50
CA ALA A 197 -25.30 1.98 11.56
C ALA A 197 -26.81 2.27 11.59
N THR A 198 -27.23 3.50 11.26
CA THR A 198 -28.64 3.88 11.16
C THR A 198 -29.32 3.19 9.98
N ILE A 199 -28.57 2.90 8.92
CA ILE A 199 -29.07 2.26 7.70
C ILE A 199 -29.17 0.74 7.85
N SER A 200 -28.34 0.09 8.68
CA SER A 200 -28.45 -1.36 8.92
C SER A 200 -29.71 -1.79 9.68
N GLY A 201 -30.37 -0.87 10.42
CA GLY A 201 -31.54 -1.16 11.25
C GLY A 201 -32.91 -1.01 10.56
N GLN A 202 -32.95 -0.32 9.42
CA GLN A 202 -34.14 -0.15 8.59
C GLN A 202 -33.73 -0.61 7.20
N GLY A 203 -34.44 -1.52 6.54
CA GLY A 203 -34.03 -2.11 5.23
C GLY A 203 -33.96 -1.15 4.04
N VAL A 204 -33.27 -0.02 4.21
CA VAL A 204 -33.00 1.05 3.27
C VAL A 204 -31.72 0.67 2.54
N GLU A 205 -31.75 0.70 1.21
CA GLU A 205 -30.54 0.56 0.40
C GLU A 205 -29.52 1.63 0.80
N ILE A 206 -28.31 1.20 1.16
CA ILE A 206 -27.19 2.09 1.47
C ILE A 206 -26.85 2.89 0.20
N ASP A 207 -26.97 4.22 0.25
CA ASP A 207 -26.53 5.09 -0.84
C ASP A 207 -25.04 4.82 -1.16
N SER A 208 -24.73 4.66 -2.45
CA SER A 208 -23.37 4.39 -2.92
C SER A 208 -22.40 5.44 -2.40
N LYS A 209 -22.82 6.71 -2.35
CA LYS A 209 -21.96 7.82 -1.90
C LYS A 209 -21.61 7.72 -0.41
N SER A 210 -22.56 7.31 0.43
CA SER A 210 -22.31 7.12 1.86
C SER A 210 -21.36 5.96 2.12
N ARG A 211 -21.47 4.87 1.34
CA ARG A 211 -20.51 3.76 1.40
C ARG A 211 -19.11 4.17 0.94
N ASP A 212 -19.01 4.93 -0.14
CA ASP A 212 -17.73 5.42 -0.65
C ASP A 212 -17.05 6.39 0.33
N ALA A 213 -17.83 7.24 1.02
CA ALA A 213 -17.34 8.11 2.08
C ALA A 213 -16.74 7.30 3.25
N VAL A 214 -17.45 6.27 3.72
CA VAL A 214 -16.93 5.39 4.78
C VAL A 214 -15.66 4.66 4.36
N ASN A 215 -15.65 4.08 3.16
CA ASN A 215 -14.48 3.40 2.62
C ASN A 215 -13.25 4.34 2.58
N TYR A 216 -13.47 5.60 2.19
CA TYR A 216 -12.43 6.62 2.17
C TYR A 216 -11.93 6.96 3.58
N ILE A 217 -12.84 7.23 4.52
CA ILE A 217 -12.51 7.54 5.92
C ILE A 217 -11.68 6.41 6.56
N GLU A 218 -12.14 5.16 6.45
CA GLU A 218 -11.43 4.00 7.01
C GLU A 218 -9.99 3.90 6.48
N THR A 219 -9.80 4.18 5.20
CA THR A 219 -8.48 4.07 4.56
C THR A 219 -7.55 5.18 4.98
N VAL A 220 -8.07 6.40 5.16
CA VAL A 220 -7.28 7.52 5.68
C VAL A 220 -6.88 7.26 7.13
N ILE A 221 -7.78 6.74 7.96
CA ILE A 221 -7.46 6.33 9.35
C ILE A 221 -6.39 5.23 9.36
N GLN A 222 -6.51 4.23 8.47
CA GLN A 222 -5.53 3.16 8.35
C GLN A 222 -4.16 3.70 7.90
N LEU A 223 -4.13 4.58 6.90
CA LEU A 223 -2.92 5.24 6.44
C LEU A 223 -2.25 6.02 7.57
N HIS A 224 -3.02 6.82 8.30
CA HIS A 224 -2.54 7.61 9.43
C HIS A 224 -1.93 6.73 10.55
N THR A 225 -2.60 5.62 10.87
CA THR A 225 -2.10 4.59 11.81
C THR A 225 -0.78 3.97 11.36
N LEU A 226 -0.66 3.64 10.07
CA LEU A 226 0.55 3.05 9.50
C LEU A 226 1.72 4.05 9.45
N ILE A 227 1.42 5.33 9.25
CA ILE A 227 2.40 6.41 9.31
C ILE A 227 3.00 6.47 10.73
N PHE A 228 2.18 6.58 11.77
CA PHE A 228 2.70 6.65 13.15
C PHE A 228 3.49 5.43 13.60
N SER A 229 3.06 4.23 13.21
CA SER A 229 3.74 3.00 13.63
C SER A 229 5.08 2.74 12.92
N GLY A 230 5.32 3.37 11.76
CA GLY A 230 6.44 3.03 10.88
C GLY A 230 7.45 4.14 10.58
N HIS A 231 7.29 5.34 11.15
CA HIS A 231 8.17 6.46 10.85
C HIS A 231 9.53 6.38 11.56
N ILE A 232 10.59 6.58 10.80
CA ILE A 232 11.99 6.53 11.26
C ILE A 232 12.41 7.86 11.94
N GLN A 233 11.65 8.92 11.70
CA GLN A 233 11.86 10.28 12.20
C GLN A 233 10.63 10.75 13.00
N PRO A 234 10.75 11.82 13.81
CA PRO A 234 9.58 12.49 14.34
C PRO A 234 8.59 12.81 13.23
N VAL A 235 7.32 12.61 13.52
CA VAL A 235 6.26 12.79 12.53
C VAL A 235 6.28 14.21 11.98
N LYS A 236 6.06 14.35 10.67
CA LYS A 236 5.94 15.67 10.06
C LYS A 236 4.68 16.38 10.54
N HIS A 237 4.79 17.70 10.74
CA HIS A 237 3.67 18.59 11.09
C HIS A 237 2.43 18.36 10.22
N ALA A 238 2.61 18.14 8.91
CA ALA A 238 1.52 17.85 7.98
C ALA A 238 0.61 16.69 8.42
N ILE A 239 1.17 15.61 8.97
CA ILE A 239 0.39 14.43 9.38
C ILE A 239 -0.60 14.79 10.50
N ILE A 240 -0.20 15.67 11.44
CA ILE A 240 -1.05 16.11 12.54
C ILE A 240 -2.23 16.96 12.06
N ARG A 241 -2.18 17.57 10.87
CA ARG A 241 -3.31 18.34 10.32
C ARG A 241 -4.57 17.51 10.07
N ILE A 242 -4.47 16.17 10.05
CA ILE A 242 -5.62 15.25 9.95
C ILE A 242 -6.24 14.99 11.33
N PHE A 243 -5.53 15.29 12.42
CA PHE A 243 -5.99 14.99 13.77
C PHE A 243 -7.36 15.60 14.14
N PRO A 244 -7.67 16.87 13.80
CA PRO A 244 -9.01 17.42 14.04
C PRO A 244 -10.13 16.63 13.37
N HIS A 245 -9.90 16.12 12.16
CA HIS A 245 -10.84 15.25 11.46
C HIS A 245 -11.07 13.93 12.20
N LEU A 246 -10.03 13.37 12.83
CA LEU A 246 -10.17 12.14 13.64
C LEU A 246 -11.03 12.38 14.88
N CYS A 247 -10.86 13.53 15.54
CA CYS A 247 -11.69 13.95 16.66
C CYS A 247 -13.16 14.15 16.23
N GLU A 248 -13.39 14.77 15.06
CA GLU A 248 -14.73 14.92 14.49
C GLU A 248 -15.36 13.55 14.20
N ILE A 249 -14.62 12.64 13.57
CA ILE A 249 -15.05 11.26 13.31
C ILE A 249 -15.45 10.57 14.62
N ASP A 250 -14.64 10.65 15.68
CA ASP A 250 -14.97 10.04 16.98
C ASP A 250 -16.30 10.54 17.55
N SER A 251 -16.62 11.83 17.37
CA SER A 251 -17.87 12.40 17.85
C SER A 251 -19.10 11.83 17.13
N ILE A 252 -18.95 11.43 15.87
CA ILE A 252 -20.03 10.94 15.00
C ILE A 252 -20.17 9.41 15.09
N VAL A 253 -19.09 8.70 15.39
CA VAL A 253 -18.96 7.25 15.24
C VAL A 253 -19.47 6.42 16.44
N ALA A 254 -20.25 7.04 17.34
CA ALA A 254 -20.77 6.37 18.54
C ALA A 254 -21.39 4.98 18.30
N ASN A 255 -22.04 4.77 17.14
CA ASN A 255 -22.74 3.54 16.77
C ASN A 255 -22.03 2.66 15.71
N ASP A 256 -20.87 3.06 15.17
CA ASP A 256 -20.12 2.27 14.19
C ASP A 256 -18.83 1.70 14.82
N ASP A 257 -18.90 0.45 15.27
CA ASP A 257 -17.81 -0.21 16.00
C ASP A 257 -16.52 -0.31 15.20
N VAL A 258 -16.58 -0.39 13.87
CA VAL A 258 -15.41 -0.61 13.00
C VAL A 258 -14.60 0.67 12.85
N ILE A 259 -15.26 1.77 12.50
CA ILE A 259 -14.60 3.08 12.38
C ILE A 259 -14.13 3.51 13.77
N ARG A 260 -14.91 3.25 14.83
CA ARG A 260 -14.56 3.61 16.21
C ARG A 260 -13.26 2.95 16.63
N THR A 261 -13.16 1.65 16.41
CA THR A 261 -11.97 0.87 16.77
C THR A 261 -10.75 1.38 16.00
N SER A 262 -10.89 1.63 14.70
CA SER A 262 -9.79 2.12 13.86
C SER A 262 -9.32 3.51 14.29
N SER A 263 -10.24 4.41 14.61
CA SER A 263 -9.93 5.76 15.11
C SER A 263 -9.20 5.72 16.46
N ILE A 264 -9.68 4.90 17.40
CA ILE A 264 -9.03 4.70 18.71
C ILE A 264 -7.59 4.19 18.53
N VAL A 265 -7.37 3.19 17.67
CA VAL A 265 -6.03 2.66 17.40
C VAL A 265 -5.13 3.74 16.81
N SER A 266 -5.63 4.56 15.89
CA SER A 266 -4.86 5.67 15.30
C SER A 266 -4.38 6.66 16.36
N ARG A 267 -5.26 7.04 17.31
CA ARG A 267 -4.92 7.93 18.42
C ARG A 267 -3.96 7.29 19.42
N MET A 268 -4.10 5.99 19.70
CA MET A 268 -3.14 5.26 20.52
C MET A 268 -1.74 5.30 19.87
N CYS A 269 -1.65 5.11 18.56
CA CYS A 269 -0.39 5.25 17.83
C CYS A 269 0.18 6.67 17.93
N LEU A 270 -0.64 7.71 17.77
CA LEU A 270 -0.20 9.10 17.96
C LEU A 270 0.38 9.32 19.36
N ALA A 271 -0.30 8.84 20.40
CA ALA A 271 0.10 9.04 21.79
C ALA A 271 1.45 8.40 22.15
N VAL A 272 1.89 7.39 21.39
CA VAL A 272 3.19 6.72 21.59
C VAL A 272 4.26 7.14 20.58
N THR A 273 3.94 8.08 19.67
CA THR A 273 4.88 8.49 18.62
C THR A 273 5.81 9.61 19.10
N TYR A 274 7.08 9.54 18.68
CA TYR A 274 8.03 10.62 18.89
C TYR A 274 7.61 11.86 18.10
N ILE A 275 7.39 12.97 18.81
CA ILE A 275 7.06 14.28 18.24
C ILE A 275 8.09 15.32 18.70
N THR A 276 8.30 16.36 17.88
CA THR A 276 9.15 17.49 18.27
C THR A 276 8.42 18.40 19.25
N THR A 277 9.14 19.22 20.01
CA THR A 277 8.54 20.21 20.92
C THR A 277 7.60 21.16 20.18
N SER A 278 8.01 21.65 19.00
CA SER A 278 7.17 22.50 18.14
C SER A 278 5.87 21.82 17.72
N LEU A 279 5.91 20.50 17.46
CA LEU A 279 4.73 19.75 17.06
C LEU A 279 3.80 19.48 18.24
N MET A 280 4.37 19.32 19.45
CA MET A 280 3.59 19.18 20.67
C MET A 280 2.81 20.46 20.98
N GLU A 281 3.41 21.63 20.80
CA GLU A 281 2.72 22.93 20.95
C GLU A 281 1.53 23.05 19.99
N GLU A 282 1.73 22.75 18.70
CA GLU A 282 0.67 22.76 17.69
C GLU A 282 -0.45 21.75 18.01
N LEU A 283 -0.09 20.55 18.50
CA LEU A 283 -1.08 19.55 18.90
C LEU A 283 -1.91 20.00 20.09
N ILE A 284 -1.31 20.67 21.08
CA ILE A 284 -2.01 21.23 22.24
C ILE A 284 -2.97 22.33 21.78
N GLU A 285 -2.54 23.25 20.92
CA GLU A 285 -3.41 24.28 20.36
C GLU A 285 -4.61 23.69 19.61
N GLN A 286 -4.42 22.59 18.86
CA GLN A 286 -5.50 21.89 18.18
C GLN A 286 -6.44 21.14 19.13
N LEU A 287 -5.99 20.76 20.33
CA LEU A 287 -6.82 20.10 21.35
C LEU A 287 -7.66 21.09 22.18
N GLU A 288 -7.22 22.35 22.27
CA GLU A 288 -7.93 23.40 22.99
C GLU A 288 -9.09 24.02 22.18
N HIS A 289 -9.21 23.69 20.89
CA HIS A 289 -10.23 24.18 19.95
C HIS A 289 -11.17 23.07 19.46
#